data_AF-A0A8J6K195-F1
#
_entry.id   AF-A0A8J6K195-F1
#
_cell.length_a   1.000
_cell.length_b   1.000
_cell.length_c   1.000
_cell.angle_alpha   90.00
_cell.angle_beta   90.00
_cell.angle_gamma   90.00
#
_symmetry.space_group_name_H-M   'P 1'
#
loop_
_entity.id
_entity.type
_entity.pdbx_description
1 polymer ?
#
loop_
_entity_poly.entity_id
_entity_poly.type
_entity_poly.pdbx_seq_one_letter_code
_entity_poly.pdbx_strand_id
1 'polypeptide(L)'
;MTSCPSDWIGSVYLFIQSDSTSLPDQYDTCKSTVYNALRNVISEFSGEFPNSIEILKVHKSDRQLILYLKFCGKSACERFLQGYRERRVHQHIQNQLGHCLNMGSLQVHLELKVDTQMLDTQLDEEEKCLQYISSLKPSYQKDDELAELDRLFRNVSLGTSPSPENSNVLPSSSPQDSNQGSPPHTLRSISSEGSTFQFQGQDFIDRPLTSEHHQIFAKSVGTSWKKVGRTLKQNCHALEDPAIETLAYEYGRDSLYEQAYQMLQRFIDCEGRKGTLQRLVDALIKNGLTGIAEKLLLVQENGLN
;
A
#
# COMPACT_ATOMS: atom_id res chain seq x y z
N MET A 1 -19.66 -4.43 -15.10
CA MET A 1 -20.17 -4.33 -13.72
C MET A 1 -19.00 -4.57 -12.79
N THR A 2 -18.26 -3.51 -12.46
CA THR A 2 -17.16 -3.56 -11.49
C THR A 2 -17.76 -3.40 -10.10
N SER A 3 -17.80 -4.48 -9.33
CA SER A 3 -18.29 -4.44 -7.95
C SER A 3 -17.43 -3.49 -7.12
N CYS A 4 -18.04 -2.60 -6.36
CA CYS A 4 -17.36 -1.86 -5.29
C CYS A 4 -16.50 -2.82 -4.45
N PRO A 5 -15.33 -2.39 -3.95
CA PRO A 5 -14.66 -3.14 -2.90
C PRO A 5 -15.66 -3.27 -1.75
N SER A 6 -16.05 -4.50 -1.45
CA SER A 6 -16.89 -4.81 -0.30
C SER A 6 -16.21 -4.26 0.95
N ASP A 7 -16.95 -3.56 1.83
CA ASP A 7 -16.50 -3.10 3.17
C ASP A 7 -16.12 -4.25 4.11
N TRP A 8 -15.93 -5.45 3.58
CA TRP A 8 -15.54 -6.64 4.29
C TRP A 8 -14.07 -6.53 4.69
N ILE A 9 -13.85 -6.51 6.00
CA ILE A 9 -12.52 -6.52 6.61
C ILE A 9 -12.52 -7.64 7.64
N GLY A 10 -11.42 -8.38 7.69
CA GLY A 10 -11.24 -9.43 8.68
C GLY A 10 -9.78 -9.70 8.96
N SER A 11 -9.52 -10.51 9.98
CA SER A 11 -8.16 -10.86 10.38
C SER A 11 -8.04 -12.30 10.83
N VAL A 12 -6.84 -12.85 10.67
CA VAL A 12 -6.53 -14.23 11.02
C VAL A 12 -5.08 -14.34 11.47
N TYR A 13 -4.80 -15.34 12.30
CA TYR A 13 -3.45 -15.73 12.67
C TYR A 13 -3.04 -16.95 11.87
N LEU A 14 -1.94 -16.84 11.14
CA LEU A 14 -1.29 -17.96 10.45
C LEU A 14 -0.05 -18.37 11.24
N PHE A 15 -0.10 -19.55 11.84
CA PHE A 15 1.00 -20.15 12.57
C PHE A 15 1.87 -20.95 11.61
N ILE A 16 3.17 -20.76 11.70
CA ILE A 16 4.17 -21.41 10.85
C ILE A 16 5.19 -22.08 11.75
N GLN A 17 5.34 -23.38 11.62
CA GLN A 17 6.32 -24.18 12.36
C GLN A 17 7.20 -24.94 11.37
N SER A 18 8.44 -25.21 11.73
CA SER A 18 9.28 -26.17 11.02
C SER A 18 9.74 -27.28 11.98
N ASP A 19 9.91 -28.48 11.43
CA ASP A 19 10.41 -29.64 12.17
C ASP A 19 11.95 -29.67 12.22
N SER A 20 12.61 -28.99 11.29
CA SER A 20 14.07 -29.06 11.11
C SER A 20 14.81 -27.85 11.68
N THR A 21 14.14 -26.72 11.91
CA THR A 21 14.77 -25.51 12.45
C THR A 21 13.78 -24.66 13.25
N SER A 22 14.31 -23.81 14.12
CA SER A 22 13.55 -22.80 14.85
C SER A 22 13.33 -21.58 13.95
N LEU A 23 12.12 -21.46 13.37
CA LEU A 23 11.77 -20.29 12.55
C LEU A 23 11.85 -18.95 13.31
N PRO A 24 11.51 -18.86 14.62
CA PRO A 24 11.74 -17.65 15.40
C PRO A 24 13.20 -17.19 15.43
N ASP A 25 14.15 -18.12 15.59
CA ASP A 25 15.59 -17.79 15.65
C ASP A 25 16.13 -17.36 14.28
N GLN A 26 15.65 -18.01 13.21
CA GLN A 26 15.95 -17.62 11.84
C GLN A 26 15.38 -16.23 11.52
N TYR A 27 14.18 -15.92 12.03
CA TYR A 27 13.58 -14.59 11.90
C TYR A 27 14.37 -13.52 12.66
N ASP A 28 14.95 -13.83 13.82
CA ASP A 28 15.81 -12.88 14.53
C ASP A 28 17.15 -12.65 13.82
N THR A 29 17.70 -13.68 13.18
CA THR A 29 18.98 -13.59 12.47
C THR A 29 18.82 -12.89 11.11
N CYS A 30 17.78 -13.21 10.36
CA CYS A 30 17.58 -12.81 8.97
C CYS A 30 16.20 -12.18 8.74
N LYS A 31 15.78 -11.28 9.66
CA LYS A 31 14.42 -10.72 9.72
C LYS A 31 13.89 -10.20 8.39
N SER A 32 14.66 -9.34 7.72
CA SER A 32 14.28 -8.71 6.46
C SER A 32 14.04 -9.75 5.36
N THR A 33 14.96 -10.69 5.21
CA THR A 33 14.88 -11.79 4.23
C THR A 33 13.67 -12.68 4.47
N VAL A 34 13.47 -13.14 5.71
CA VAL A 34 12.35 -14.04 6.07
C VAL A 34 11.01 -13.32 5.94
N TYR A 35 10.90 -12.10 6.46
CA TYR A 35 9.68 -11.30 6.33
C TYR A 35 9.33 -11.04 4.86
N ASN A 36 10.32 -10.68 4.02
CA ASN A 36 10.08 -10.43 2.61
C ASN A 36 9.63 -11.67 1.86
N ALA A 37 10.27 -12.83 2.14
CA ALA A 37 9.85 -14.11 1.58
C ALA A 37 8.37 -14.40 1.89
N LEU A 38 7.98 -14.25 3.16
CA LEU A 38 6.59 -14.46 3.59
C LEU A 38 5.63 -13.43 2.97
N ARG A 39 5.99 -12.15 2.97
CA ARG A 39 5.20 -11.07 2.39
C ARG A 39 4.92 -11.31 0.91
N ASN A 40 5.93 -11.75 0.15
CA ASN A 40 5.76 -12.03 -1.28
C ASN A 40 4.77 -13.17 -1.51
N VAL A 41 4.90 -14.27 -0.77
CA VAL A 41 3.94 -15.38 -0.84
C VAL A 41 2.53 -14.91 -0.53
N ILE A 42 2.32 -14.15 0.55
CA ILE A 42 0.99 -13.65 0.91
C ILE A 42 0.42 -12.71 -0.17
N SER A 43 1.27 -11.88 -0.77
CA SER A 43 0.87 -10.92 -1.81
C SER A 43 0.36 -11.62 -3.08
N GLU A 44 0.84 -12.81 -3.40
CA GLU A 44 0.37 -13.60 -4.56
C GLU A 44 -1.11 -13.98 -4.45
N PHE A 45 -1.65 -14.08 -3.23
CA PHE A 45 -3.06 -14.39 -2.99
C PHE A 45 -3.96 -13.14 -2.95
N SER A 46 -3.40 -11.94 -3.09
CA SER A 46 -4.15 -10.67 -3.05
C SER A 46 -5.04 -10.41 -4.28
N GLY A 47 -4.86 -11.17 -5.37
CA GLY A 47 -5.69 -11.06 -6.57
C GLY A 47 -5.54 -9.72 -7.30
N GLU A 48 -6.65 -9.20 -7.83
CA GLU A 48 -6.68 -8.01 -8.69
C GLU A 48 -6.35 -6.70 -7.96
N PHE A 49 -6.56 -6.66 -6.63
CA PHE A 49 -6.29 -5.48 -5.82
C PHE A 49 -4.98 -5.65 -5.04
N PRO A 50 -3.96 -4.82 -5.32
CA PRO A 50 -2.72 -4.88 -4.56
C PRO A 50 -2.99 -4.53 -3.08
N ASN A 51 -2.27 -5.19 -2.17
CA ASN A 51 -2.41 -5.02 -0.72
C ASN A 51 -3.79 -5.37 -0.15
N SER A 52 -4.56 -6.23 -0.82
CA SER A 52 -5.80 -6.76 -0.25
C SER A 52 -5.54 -7.74 0.91
N ILE A 53 -4.31 -8.25 1.05
CA ILE A 53 -3.85 -9.00 2.21
C ILE A 53 -2.58 -8.33 2.77
N GLU A 54 -2.61 -7.99 4.05
CA GLU A 54 -1.52 -7.31 4.74
C GLU A 54 -1.06 -8.10 5.96
N ILE A 55 0.25 -8.24 6.14
CA ILE A 55 0.82 -8.71 7.41
C ILE A 55 0.87 -7.49 8.35
N LEU A 56 0.05 -7.50 9.39
CA LEU A 56 -0.01 -6.43 10.40
C LEU A 56 1.05 -6.60 11.48
N LYS A 57 1.30 -7.85 11.88
CA LYS A 57 2.25 -8.18 12.93
C LYS A 57 2.86 -9.56 12.72
N VAL A 58 4.08 -9.74 13.20
CA VAL A 58 4.74 -11.03 13.31
C VAL A 58 4.99 -11.30 14.79
N HIS A 59 4.37 -12.33 15.34
CA HIS A 59 4.65 -12.80 16.69
C HIS A 59 5.60 -13.99 16.64
N LYS A 60 6.42 -14.11 17.67
CA LYS A 60 7.29 -15.26 17.90
C LYS A 60 6.78 -16.00 19.12
N SER A 61 6.61 -17.31 18.99
CA SER A 61 6.46 -18.24 20.10
C SER A 61 7.73 -19.11 20.18
N ASP A 62 7.81 -20.05 21.12
CA ASP A 62 9.01 -20.87 21.34
C ASP A 62 9.42 -21.69 20.12
N ARG A 63 8.47 -22.07 19.25
CA ARG A 63 8.72 -22.88 18.04
C ARG A 63 8.03 -22.38 16.78
N GLN A 64 7.18 -21.38 16.91
CA GLN A 64 6.27 -20.96 15.84
C GLN A 64 6.46 -19.49 15.53
N LEU A 65 6.50 -19.18 14.23
CA LEU A 65 6.35 -17.83 13.72
C LEU A 65 4.87 -17.62 13.39
N ILE A 66 4.27 -16.55 13.91
CA ILE A 66 2.83 -16.33 13.80
C ILE A 66 2.59 -15.01 13.06
N LEU A 67 1.98 -15.08 11.89
CA LEU A 67 1.62 -13.90 11.11
C LEU A 67 0.19 -13.47 11.45
N TYR A 68 0.03 -12.22 11.88
CA TYR A 68 -1.28 -11.59 11.99
C TYR A 68 -1.62 -10.93 10.66
N LEU A 69 -2.55 -11.54 9.93
CA LEU A 69 -2.95 -11.12 8.59
C LEU A 69 -4.26 -10.34 8.66
N LYS A 70 -4.33 -9.28 7.88
CA LYS A 70 -5.54 -8.50 7.59
C LYS A 70 -5.96 -8.72 6.15
N PHE A 71 -7.25 -8.89 5.95
CA PHE A 71 -7.85 -8.94 4.63
C PHE A 71 -8.72 -7.70 4.40
N CYS A 72 -8.55 -7.07 3.24
CA CYS A 72 -9.36 -5.97 2.72
C CYS A 72 -10.13 -6.50 1.50
N GLY A 73 -11.41 -6.83 1.71
CA GLY A 73 -12.28 -7.39 0.68
C GLY A 73 -12.44 -8.90 0.78
N LYS A 74 -13.70 -9.34 0.66
CA LYS A 74 -14.11 -10.74 0.79
C LYS A 74 -13.39 -11.67 -0.19
N SER A 75 -13.26 -11.25 -1.45
CA SER A 75 -12.66 -12.06 -2.52
C SER A 75 -11.18 -12.36 -2.34
N ALA A 76 -10.43 -11.51 -1.64
CA ALA A 76 -9.04 -11.78 -1.31
C ALA A 76 -8.96 -12.90 -0.25
N CYS A 77 -9.83 -12.86 0.75
CA CYS A 77 -9.91 -13.90 1.77
C CYS A 77 -10.39 -15.24 1.19
N GLU A 78 -11.41 -15.24 0.32
CA GLU A 78 -11.90 -16.45 -0.38
C GLU A 78 -10.75 -17.11 -1.16
N ARG A 79 -10.00 -16.32 -1.94
CA ARG A 79 -8.85 -16.82 -2.72
C ARG A 79 -7.75 -17.38 -1.83
N PHE A 80 -7.45 -16.71 -0.71
CA PHE A 80 -6.47 -17.18 0.26
C PHE A 80 -6.91 -18.50 0.90
N LEU A 81 -8.16 -18.60 1.37
CA LEU A 81 -8.71 -19.81 1.97
C LEU A 81 -8.72 -20.99 0.98
N GLN A 82 -9.10 -20.73 -0.28
CA GLN A 82 -9.02 -21.71 -1.34
C GLN A 82 -7.57 -22.17 -1.55
N GLY A 83 -6.61 -21.24 -1.65
CA GLY A 83 -5.19 -21.56 -1.79
C GLY A 83 -4.62 -22.31 -0.58
N TYR A 84 -5.14 -22.05 0.61
CA TYR A 84 -4.77 -22.75 1.84
C TYR A 84 -5.29 -24.19 1.83
N ARG A 85 -6.58 -24.38 1.50
CA ARG A 85 -7.24 -25.69 1.35
C ARG A 85 -6.54 -26.56 0.31
N GLU A 86 -6.16 -25.97 -0.81
CA GLU A 86 -5.45 -26.63 -1.92
C GLU A 86 -3.94 -26.82 -1.66
N ARG A 87 -3.44 -26.51 -0.45
CA ARG A 87 -2.02 -26.59 -0.06
C ARG A 87 -1.08 -25.69 -0.88
N ARG A 88 -1.59 -24.77 -1.70
CA ARG A 88 -0.76 -23.81 -2.44
C ARG A 88 -0.05 -22.84 -1.53
N VAL A 89 -0.75 -22.26 -0.54
CA VAL A 89 -0.14 -21.38 0.48
C VAL A 89 0.99 -22.10 1.21
N HIS A 90 0.72 -23.35 1.61
CA HIS A 90 1.70 -24.22 2.26
C HIS A 90 2.97 -24.43 1.42
N GLN A 91 2.80 -24.86 0.17
CA GLN A 91 3.93 -25.10 -0.74
C GLN A 91 4.75 -23.83 -1.02
N HIS A 92 4.10 -22.69 -1.22
CA HIS A 92 4.80 -21.44 -1.51
C HIS A 92 5.58 -20.96 -0.29
N ILE A 93 5.00 -21.01 0.92
CA ILE A 93 5.72 -20.70 2.16
C ILE A 93 6.91 -21.65 2.34
N GLN A 94 6.71 -22.95 2.16
CA GLN A 94 7.76 -23.94 2.31
C GLN A 94 8.93 -23.68 1.35
N ASN A 95 8.63 -23.47 0.07
CA ASN A 95 9.65 -23.25 -0.95
C ASN A 95 10.39 -21.93 -0.74
N GLN A 96 9.67 -20.85 -0.42
CA GLN A 96 10.27 -19.54 -0.20
C GLN A 96 11.13 -19.49 1.06
N LEU A 97 10.67 -20.10 2.17
CA LEU A 97 11.48 -20.22 3.38
C LEU A 97 12.68 -21.14 3.16
N GLY A 98 12.50 -22.27 2.48
CA GLY A 98 13.60 -23.17 2.14
C GLY A 98 14.67 -22.46 1.29
N HIS A 99 14.26 -21.67 0.31
CA HIS A 99 15.20 -20.90 -0.51
C HIS A 99 15.90 -19.80 0.29
N CYS A 100 15.14 -19.01 1.06
CA CYS A 100 15.69 -17.83 1.75
C CYS A 100 16.58 -18.20 2.95
N LEU A 101 16.36 -19.38 3.54
CA LEU A 101 17.19 -19.96 4.61
C LEU A 101 18.29 -20.90 4.06
N ASN A 102 18.37 -21.09 2.74
CA ASN A 102 19.28 -22.04 2.09
C ASN A 102 19.14 -23.49 2.63
N MET A 103 17.90 -23.91 2.87
CA MET A 103 17.55 -25.24 3.36
C MET A 103 16.78 -26.02 2.28
N GLY A 104 17.46 -27.00 1.66
CA GLY A 104 16.91 -27.79 0.55
C GLY A 104 15.79 -28.78 0.90
N SER A 105 15.50 -28.99 2.19
CA SER A 105 14.45 -29.91 2.67
C SER A 105 13.69 -29.34 3.88
N LEU A 106 13.33 -28.05 3.83
CA LEU A 106 12.50 -27.46 4.86
C LEU A 106 11.09 -28.06 4.78
N GLN A 107 10.62 -28.67 5.86
CA GLN A 107 9.21 -29.03 6.03
C GLN A 107 8.57 -28.03 6.97
N VAL A 108 7.41 -27.50 6.58
CA VAL A 108 6.65 -26.55 7.39
C VAL A 108 5.27 -27.09 7.72
N HIS A 109 4.77 -26.73 8.89
CA HIS A 109 3.41 -26.97 9.33
C HIS A 109 2.70 -25.63 9.46
N LEU A 110 1.51 -25.54 8.88
CA LEU A 110 0.67 -24.34 8.96
C LEU A 110 -0.58 -24.63 9.78
N GLU A 111 -0.98 -23.67 10.61
CA GLU A 111 -2.28 -23.67 11.28
C GLU A 111 -2.91 -22.29 11.13
N LEU A 112 -4.22 -22.26 10.89
CA LEU A 112 -4.99 -21.05 10.69
C LEU A 112 -5.97 -20.87 11.85
N LYS A 113 -5.85 -19.78 12.60
CA LYS A 113 -6.69 -19.52 13.78
C LYS A 113 -7.30 -18.13 13.78
N VAL A 114 -8.52 -18.05 14.27
CA VAL A 114 -9.19 -16.81 14.63
C VAL A 114 -9.47 -16.86 16.13
N ASP A 115 -8.77 -16.02 16.88
CA ASP A 115 -8.86 -16.01 18.35
C ASP A 115 -8.63 -17.43 18.93
N THR A 116 -9.63 -18.03 19.57
CA THR A 116 -9.55 -19.39 20.13
C THR A 116 -9.94 -20.50 19.14
N GLN A 117 -10.39 -20.17 17.93
CA GLN A 117 -10.90 -21.15 16.96
C GLN A 117 -9.86 -21.54 15.91
N MET A 118 -9.73 -22.85 15.66
CA MET A 118 -8.86 -23.42 14.63
C MET A 118 -9.64 -23.69 13.35
N LEU A 119 -9.40 -22.86 12.33
CA LEU A 119 -10.11 -22.90 11.05
C LEU A 119 -9.77 -24.14 10.22
N ASP A 120 -8.61 -24.78 10.46
CA ASP A 120 -8.19 -25.99 9.73
C ASP A 120 -9.23 -27.12 9.76
N THR A 121 -10.05 -27.19 10.82
CA THR A 121 -11.11 -28.21 10.96
C THR A 121 -12.41 -27.89 10.21
N GLN A 122 -12.54 -26.65 9.71
CA GLN A 122 -13.78 -26.12 9.13
C GLN A 122 -13.56 -25.51 7.74
N LEU A 123 -12.43 -25.82 7.09
CA LEU A 123 -12.09 -25.28 5.77
C LEU A 123 -13.11 -25.63 4.70
N ASP A 124 -13.88 -26.71 4.85
CA ASP A 124 -14.95 -27.09 3.92
C ASP A 124 -16.18 -26.17 4.03
N GLU A 125 -16.34 -25.49 5.17
CA GLU A 125 -17.42 -24.54 5.44
C GLU A 125 -16.92 -23.10 5.21
N GLU A 126 -16.74 -22.73 3.94
CA GLU A 126 -16.13 -21.45 3.55
C GLU A 126 -16.84 -20.23 4.12
N GLU A 127 -18.17 -20.17 4.08
CA GLU A 127 -18.94 -19.06 4.67
C GLU A 127 -18.70 -18.92 6.18
N LYS A 128 -18.55 -20.04 6.92
CA LYS A 128 -18.27 -19.98 8.36
C LYS A 128 -16.86 -19.45 8.62
N CYS A 129 -15.87 -19.91 7.85
CA CYS A 129 -14.51 -19.38 7.94
C CYS A 129 -14.48 -17.86 7.71
N LEU A 130 -15.19 -17.39 6.70
CA LEU A 130 -15.30 -15.95 6.40
C LEU A 130 -15.98 -15.18 7.54
N GLN A 131 -17.02 -15.74 8.15
CA GLN A 131 -17.68 -15.12 9.31
C GLN A 131 -16.75 -15.03 10.53
N TYR A 132 -15.96 -16.08 10.80
CA TYR A 132 -14.97 -16.01 11.88
C TYR A 132 -13.91 -14.95 11.57
N ILE A 133 -13.32 -14.97 10.38
CA ILE A 133 -12.28 -14.01 10.00
C ILE A 133 -12.80 -12.56 10.07
N SER A 134 -14.03 -12.29 9.64
CA SER A 134 -14.61 -10.93 9.73
C SER A 134 -15.01 -10.52 11.15
N SER A 135 -15.26 -11.48 12.05
CA SER A 135 -15.56 -11.19 13.45
C SER A 135 -14.34 -10.61 14.20
N LEU A 136 -13.13 -11.01 13.79
CA LEU A 136 -11.89 -10.46 14.33
C LEU A 136 -11.49 -9.20 13.55
N LYS A 137 -11.86 -8.03 14.08
CA LYS A 137 -11.48 -6.76 13.48
C LYS A 137 -9.98 -6.48 13.65
N PRO A 138 -9.25 -6.12 12.58
CA PRO A 138 -7.83 -5.79 12.65
C PRO A 138 -7.58 -4.61 13.58
N SER A 139 -6.44 -4.62 14.27
CA SER A 139 -5.86 -3.36 14.75
C SER A 139 -5.49 -2.48 13.57
N TYR A 140 -5.87 -1.20 13.59
CA TYR A 140 -5.61 -0.26 12.48
C TYR A 140 -4.12 0.06 12.27
N GLN A 141 -3.25 -0.30 13.23
CA GLN A 141 -1.82 -0.06 13.16
C GLN A 141 -1.05 -1.34 12.81
N LYS A 142 -0.31 -1.28 11.70
CA LYS A 142 0.79 -2.21 11.40
C LYS A 142 1.97 -1.91 12.31
N ASP A 143 2.68 -2.94 12.74
CA ASP A 143 3.87 -2.78 13.57
C ASP A 143 4.90 -1.88 12.86
N ASP A 144 5.42 -0.88 13.57
CA ASP A 144 6.31 0.15 13.01
C ASP A 144 7.57 -0.48 12.39
N GLU A 145 8.08 -1.57 12.98
CA GLU A 145 9.22 -2.30 12.42
C GLU A 145 8.87 -2.90 11.06
N LEU A 146 7.70 -3.52 10.93
CA LEU A 146 7.25 -4.09 9.66
C LEU A 146 6.94 -3.01 8.62
N ALA A 147 6.44 -1.86 9.05
CA ALA A 147 6.21 -0.72 8.18
C ALA A 147 7.52 -0.17 7.60
N GLU A 148 8.59 -0.11 8.40
CA GLU A 148 9.93 0.25 7.92
C GLU A 148 10.51 -0.80 6.97
N LEU A 149 10.35 -2.10 7.26
CA LEU A 149 10.77 -3.16 6.34
C LEU A 149 10.06 -3.03 4.98
N ASP A 150 8.74 -2.81 4.97
CA ASP A 150 7.98 -2.60 3.74
C ASP A 150 8.46 -1.37 2.95
N ARG A 151 8.85 -0.28 3.63
CA ARG A 151 9.42 0.92 3.00
C ARG A 151 10.75 0.62 2.34
N LEU A 152 11.66 -0.06 3.05
CA LEU A 152 12.96 -0.46 2.52
C LEU A 152 12.80 -1.31 1.26
N PHE A 153 11.89 -2.29 1.26
CA PHE A 153 11.68 -3.14 0.09
C PHE A 153 11.02 -2.41 -1.09
N ARG A 154 10.07 -1.52 -0.83
CA ARG A 154 9.47 -0.69 -1.89
C ARG A 154 10.54 0.14 -2.61
N ASN A 155 11.49 0.70 -1.85
CA ASN A 155 12.57 1.50 -2.40
C ASN A 155 13.57 0.65 -3.22
N VAL A 156 13.89 -0.57 -2.75
CA VAL A 156 14.76 -1.50 -3.48
C VAL A 156 14.10 -1.99 -4.77
N SER A 157 12.80 -2.28 -4.75
CA SER A 157 12.06 -2.74 -5.93
C SER A 157 11.86 -1.65 -7.01
N LEU A 158 12.07 -0.38 -6.65
CA LEU A 158 12.03 0.78 -7.55
C LEU A 158 13.44 1.23 -8.01
N GLY A 159 14.51 0.61 -7.50
CA GLY A 159 15.91 0.94 -7.78
C GLY A 159 16.50 0.30 -9.05
N THR A 160 15.75 -0.51 -9.80
CA THR A 160 16.20 -1.02 -11.10
C THR A 160 16.03 0.03 -12.19
N SER A 161 17.09 0.82 -12.40
CA SER A 161 17.30 1.65 -13.61
C SER A 161 18.54 1.17 -14.39
N PRO A 162 18.67 1.56 -15.68
CA PRO A 162 18.92 0.63 -16.79
C PRO A 162 20.37 0.55 -17.29
N SER A 163 20.65 -0.58 -17.97
CA SER A 163 21.68 -0.83 -19.01
C SER A 163 23.18 -0.66 -18.65
N PRO A 164 24.03 -1.42 -19.35
CA PRO A 164 24.70 -0.81 -20.49
C PRO A 164 24.52 -1.64 -21.77
N GLU A 165 23.98 -0.96 -22.79
CA GLU A 165 23.98 -1.38 -24.18
C GLU A 165 25.42 -1.56 -24.65
N ASN A 166 25.72 -2.74 -25.22
CA ASN A 166 26.95 -2.95 -25.97
C ASN A 166 26.64 -2.85 -27.45
N SER A 167 27.41 -1.98 -28.10
CA SER A 167 27.24 -1.47 -29.45
C SER A 167 27.35 -2.55 -30.53
N ASN A 168 26.54 -2.44 -31.58
CA ASN A 168 27.01 -2.66 -32.95
C ASN A 168 26.06 -2.02 -33.97
N VAL A 169 26.62 -1.06 -34.71
CA VAL A 169 26.02 -0.32 -35.82
C VAL A 169 26.57 -0.91 -37.11
N LEU A 170 25.74 -1.14 -38.14
CA LEU A 170 26.09 -0.82 -39.53
C LEU A 170 24.81 -0.71 -40.41
N PRO A 171 24.89 0.03 -41.54
CA PRO A 171 23.83 0.88 -42.08
C PRO A 171 23.28 0.37 -43.43
N SER A 172 22.19 0.97 -43.93
CA SER A 172 21.98 1.21 -45.38
C SER A 172 20.77 2.11 -45.69
N SER A 173 21.10 3.23 -46.37
CA SER A 173 20.46 3.78 -47.58
C SER A 173 19.08 4.46 -47.54
N SER A 174 19.12 5.79 -47.72
CA SER A 174 18.04 6.67 -48.20
C SER A 174 17.76 6.46 -49.72
N PRO A 175 16.72 7.08 -50.35
CA PRO A 175 16.80 8.52 -50.72
C PRO A 175 15.47 9.35 -50.73
N GLN A 176 15.63 10.65 -50.42
CA GLN A 176 15.09 11.88 -51.09
C GLN A 176 13.57 12.02 -51.39
N ASP A 177 12.92 13.19 -51.39
CA ASP A 177 13.27 14.62 -51.39
C ASP A 177 12.00 15.43 -51.02
N SER A 178 12.15 16.62 -50.40
CA SER A 178 11.54 17.90 -50.85
C SER A 178 11.50 18.96 -49.73
N ASN A 179 12.21 20.07 -49.98
CA ASN A 179 12.35 21.29 -49.19
C ASN A 179 11.09 22.17 -49.14
N GLN A 180 10.91 22.92 -48.02
CA GLN A 180 10.65 24.39 -48.04
C GLN A 180 10.66 25.04 -46.63
N GLY A 181 11.45 26.13 -46.46
CA GLY A 181 11.13 27.34 -45.65
C GLY A 181 11.51 27.42 -44.14
N SER A 182 12.44 28.33 -43.79
CA SER A 182 13.04 28.69 -42.45
C SER A 182 12.11 29.47 -41.46
N PRO A 183 12.50 29.97 -40.23
CA PRO A 183 13.76 29.90 -39.43
C PRO A 183 13.54 29.64 -37.88
N PRO A 184 14.42 30.06 -36.93
CA PRO A 184 15.07 29.21 -35.92
C PRO A 184 14.36 29.17 -34.55
N HIS A 185 14.05 27.98 -34.01
CA HIS A 185 13.62 27.86 -32.61
C HIS A 185 14.36 26.71 -31.91
N THR A 186 15.26 27.14 -31.02
CA THR A 186 15.55 26.56 -29.70
C THR A 186 15.21 25.09 -29.51
N LEU A 187 16.26 24.30 -29.30
CA LEU A 187 16.28 23.03 -28.58
C LEU A 187 15.28 23.04 -27.42
N ARG A 188 14.06 22.56 -27.66
CA ARG A 188 13.10 22.27 -26.60
C ARG A 188 13.27 20.80 -26.27
N SER A 189 14.13 20.56 -25.28
CA SER A 189 14.24 19.28 -24.61
C SER A 189 12.85 18.79 -24.27
N ILE A 190 12.51 17.62 -24.80
CA ILE A 190 11.31 16.85 -24.47
C ILE A 190 11.38 16.59 -22.97
N SER A 191 10.66 17.41 -22.20
CA SER A 191 10.55 17.29 -20.75
C SER A 191 9.10 16.94 -20.48
N SER A 192 8.87 15.74 -19.93
CA SER A 192 7.54 15.24 -19.59
C SER A 192 6.73 16.29 -18.84
N GLU A 193 5.60 16.70 -19.43
CA GLU A 193 4.67 17.67 -18.88
C GLU A 193 4.06 17.16 -17.56
N GLY A 194 4.61 17.61 -16.43
CA GLY A 194 3.88 17.64 -15.17
C GLY A 194 3.10 18.95 -15.12
N SER A 195 1.77 18.88 -14.91
CA SER A 195 0.94 20.07 -14.67
C SER A 195 1.51 20.85 -13.49
N THR A 196 1.72 22.16 -13.61
CA THR A 196 2.21 23.03 -12.51
C THR A 196 1.09 23.91 -11.97
N PHE A 197 1.15 24.29 -10.70
CA PHE A 197 0.23 25.23 -10.06
C PHE A 197 1.00 26.25 -9.24
N GLN A 198 0.44 27.45 -9.10
CA GLN A 198 1.10 28.57 -8.42
C GLN A 198 0.64 28.70 -6.97
N PHE A 199 1.56 28.76 -6.02
CA PHE A 199 1.30 29.03 -4.60
C PHE A 199 2.20 30.17 -4.13
N GLN A 200 1.61 31.24 -3.58
CA GLN A 200 2.33 32.44 -3.10
C GLN A 200 3.32 33.04 -4.13
N GLY A 201 3.06 32.91 -5.42
CA GLY A 201 3.93 33.43 -6.49
C GLY A 201 5.02 32.47 -6.97
N GLN A 202 5.15 31.28 -6.36
CA GLN A 202 6.06 30.22 -6.77
C GLN A 202 5.33 29.09 -7.52
N ASP A 203 6.00 28.49 -8.51
CA ASP A 203 5.45 27.40 -9.30
C ASP A 203 5.82 26.04 -8.69
N PHE A 204 4.80 25.24 -8.39
CA PHE A 204 4.94 23.88 -7.87
C PHE A 204 4.43 22.87 -8.90
N ILE A 205 5.08 21.71 -8.97
CA ILE A 205 4.65 20.60 -9.83
C ILE A 205 3.46 19.90 -9.15
N ASP A 206 2.32 19.83 -9.83
CA ASP A 206 1.16 19.08 -9.38
C ASP A 206 1.41 17.57 -9.55
N ARG A 207 1.35 16.86 -8.42
CA ARG A 207 1.61 15.42 -8.35
C ARG A 207 0.54 14.76 -7.46
N PRO A 208 0.28 13.47 -7.65
CA PRO A 208 -0.55 12.72 -6.71
C PRO A 208 -0.03 12.84 -5.28
N LEU A 209 -0.95 12.88 -4.32
CA LEU A 209 -0.59 12.91 -2.90
C LEU A 209 0.26 11.69 -2.51
N THR A 210 1.35 11.96 -1.79
CA THR A 210 2.24 10.93 -1.26
C THR A 210 1.85 10.60 0.17
N SER A 211 2.38 9.50 0.70
CA SER A 211 2.20 9.12 2.11
C SER A 211 2.76 10.17 3.08
N GLU A 212 3.76 10.95 2.67
CA GLU A 212 4.33 12.02 3.48
C GLU A 212 3.38 13.23 3.56
N HIS A 213 2.81 13.66 2.44
CA HIS A 213 1.74 14.67 2.43
C HIS A 213 0.57 14.24 3.32
N HIS A 214 0.24 12.95 3.29
CA HIS A 214 -0.81 12.36 4.08
C HIS A 214 -0.56 12.48 5.59
N GLN A 215 0.64 12.12 6.05
CA GLN A 215 1.01 12.20 7.46
C GLN A 215 1.08 13.63 7.97
N ILE A 216 1.66 14.55 7.19
CA ILE A 216 1.78 15.97 7.56
C ILE A 216 0.39 16.59 7.72
N PHE A 217 -0.51 16.28 6.79
CA PHE A 217 -1.91 16.70 6.88
C PHE A 217 -2.56 16.17 8.16
N ALA A 218 -2.53 14.85 8.39
CA ALA A 218 -3.18 14.23 9.53
C ALA A 218 -2.64 14.72 10.89
N LYS A 219 -1.32 14.94 11.00
CA LYS A 219 -0.68 15.51 12.21
C LYS A 219 -1.06 16.95 12.48
N SER A 220 -1.33 17.74 11.43
CA SER A 220 -1.41 19.20 11.53
C SER A 220 -2.84 19.75 11.47
N VAL A 221 -3.77 19.06 10.81
CA VAL A 221 -5.11 19.61 10.51
C VAL A 221 -6.05 19.65 11.72
N GLY A 222 -5.84 18.78 12.71
CA GLY A 222 -6.66 18.72 13.94
C GLY A 222 -8.15 18.63 13.64
N THR A 223 -8.99 19.36 14.40
CA THR A 223 -10.46 19.37 14.24
C THR A 223 -10.95 19.95 12.90
N SER A 224 -10.08 20.62 12.14
CA SER A 224 -10.43 21.26 10.87
C SER A 224 -10.52 20.26 9.72
N TRP A 225 -10.18 18.99 9.92
CA TRP A 225 -10.24 17.95 8.90
C TRP A 225 -11.63 17.85 8.26
N LYS A 226 -12.71 18.01 9.03
CA LYS A 226 -14.10 17.99 8.52
C LYS A 226 -14.36 19.15 7.56
N LYS A 227 -13.82 20.33 7.85
CA LYS A 227 -14.00 21.51 6.98
C LYS A 227 -13.23 21.34 5.67
N VAL A 228 -11.99 20.84 5.76
CA VAL A 228 -11.18 20.50 4.58
C VAL A 228 -11.87 19.42 3.73
N GLY A 229 -12.39 18.36 4.36
CA GLY A 229 -13.15 17.32 3.67
C GLY A 229 -14.37 17.86 2.93
N ARG A 230 -15.13 18.79 3.53
CA ARG A 230 -16.28 19.44 2.85
C ARG A 230 -15.86 20.34 1.69
N THR A 231 -14.67 20.91 1.73
CA THR A 231 -14.12 21.66 0.59
C THR A 231 -13.66 20.71 -0.53
N LEU A 232 -13.04 19.59 -0.17
CA LEU A 232 -12.65 18.55 -1.13
C LEU A 232 -13.86 17.86 -1.77
N LYS A 233 -14.98 17.74 -1.05
CA LYS A 233 -16.28 17.23 -1.54
C LYS A 233 -16.72 17.91 -2.84
N GLN A 234 -16.47 19.21 -3.00
CA GLN A 234 -16.93 19.98 -4.17
C GLN A 234 -16.48 19.37 -5.50
N ASN A 235 -15.40 18.60 -5.49
CA ASN A 235 -14.86 17.92 -6.66
C ASN A 235 -14.68 16.40 -6.44
N CYS A 236 -15.23 15.83 -5.34
CA CYS A 236 -15.05 14.43 -4.95
C CYS A 236 -16.34 13.85 -4.32
N HIS A 237 -17.06 13.01 -5.07
CA HIS A 237 -18.29 12.36 -4.60
C HIS A 237 -18.07 11.37 -3.45
N ALA A 238 -16.85 10.87 -3.25
CA ALA A 238 -16.56 9.92 -2.17
C ALA A 238 -16.54 10.54 -0.77
N LEU A 239 -16.44 11.88 -0.71
CA LEU A 239 -16.57 12.67 0.50
C LEU A 239 -17.95 13.33 0.60
N GLU A 240 -18.93 12.87 -0.19
CA GLU A 240 -20.31 13.34 -0.15
C GLU A 240 -21.01 12.89 1.12
N ASP A 241 -21.87 13.74 1.68
CA ASP A 241 -22.57 13.45 2.93
C ASP A 241 -23.41 12.17 2.73
N PRO A 242 -23.38 11.20 3.67
CA PRO A 242 -22.91 11.31 5.05
C PRO A 242 -21.44 10.87 5.28
N ALA A 243 -20.58 10.74 4.27
CA ALA A 243 -19.26 10.12 4.42
C ALA A 243 -18.38 10.78 5.50
N ILE A 244 -18.42 12.10 5.63
CA ILE A 244 -17.64 12.84 6.64
C ILE A 244 -18.17 12.59 8.05
N GLU A 245 -19.49 12.53 8.21
CA GLU A 245 -20.18 12.23 9.46
C GLU A 245 -20.00 10.76 9.86
N THR A 246 -20.03 9.84 8.89
CA THR A 246 -19.73 8.43 9.08
C THR A 246 -18.29 8.26 9.56
N LEU A 247 -17.30 8.89 8.91
CA LEU A 247 -15.90 8.89 9.37
C LEU A 247 -15.77 9.45 10.78
N ALA A 248 -16.52 10.52 11.10
CA ALA A 248 -16.51 11.11 12.44
C ALA A 248 -17.16 10.22 13.51
N TYR A 249 -18.11 9.37 13.12
CA TYR A 249 -18.75 8.41 14.03
C TYR A 249 -17.89 7.15 14.21
N GLU A 250 -17.40 6.58 13.10
CA GLU A 250 -16.56 5.39 13.06
C GLU A 250 -15.25 5.60 13.82
N TYR A 251 -14.56 6.70 13.52
CA TYR A 251 -13.28 7.05 14.13
C TYR A 251 -13.44 8.09 15.26
N GLY A 252 -14.67 8.29 15.75
CA GLY A 252 -14.98 9.26 16.80
C GLY A 252 -14.40 8.88 18.17
N ARG A 253 -14.12 7.59 18.37
CA ARG A 253 -13.44 7.07 19.56
C ARG A 253 -11.91 7.14 19.44
N ASP A 254 -11.40 7.35 18.23
CA ASP A 254 -9.98 7.47 17.93
C ASP A 254 -9.51 8.92 17.97
N SER A 255 -8.21 9.12 17.76
CA SER A 255 -7.61 10.45 17.74
C SER A 255 -8.07 11.29 16.54
N LEU A 256 -8.02 12.61 16.67
CA LEU A 256 -8.27 13.53 15.54
C LEU A 256 -7.31 13.30 14.37
N TYR A 257 -6.11 12.81 14.67
CA TYR A 257 -5.14 12.37 13.66
C TYR A 257 -5.73 11.26 12.79
N GLU A 258 -6.32 10.23 13.41
CA GLU A 258 -6.88 9.09 12.70
C GLU A 258 -8.07 9.51 11.82
N GLN A 259 -8.97 10.34 12.35
CA GLN A 259 -10.09 10.87 11.57
C GLN A 259 -9.63 11.67 10.33
N ALA A 260 -8.58 12.48 10.50
CA ALA A 260 -7.99 13.25 9.41
C ALA A 260 -7.29 12.38 8.38
N TYR A 261 -6.57 11.35 8.85
CA TYR A 261 -5.89 10.37 8.00
C TYR A 261 -6.91 9.60 7.16
N GLN A 262 -7.95 9.05 7.78
CA GLN A 262 -8.96 8.27 7.08
C GLN A 262 -9.74 9.11 6.05
N MET A 263 -10.00 10.38 6.34
CA MET A 263 -10.64 11.29 5.38
C MET A 263 -9.76 11.50 4.14
N LEU A 264 -8.47 11.76 4.32
CA LEU A 264 -7.56 11.99 3.20
C LEU A 264 -7.22 10.68 2.45
N GLN A 265 -7.18 9.53 3.14
CA GLN A 265 -7.07 8.21 2.53
C GLN A 265 -8.24 7.95 1.59
N ARG A 266 -9.47 8.18 2.08
CA ARG A 266 -10.69 8.01 1.28
C ARG A 266 -10.71 8.94 0.05
N PHE A 267 -10.19 10.15 0.18
CA PHE A 267 -10.01 11.06 -0.96
C PHE A 267 -9.04 10.49 -2.00
N ILE A 268 -7.87 9.99 -1.57
CA ILE A 268 -6.85 9.41 -2.45
C ILE A 268 -7.37 8.15 -3.14
N ASP A 269 -8.03 7.26 -2.40
CA ASP A 269 -8.52 5.98 -2.92
C ASP A 269 -9.58 6.17 -4.00
N CYS A 270 -10.44 7.19 -3.84
CA CYS A 270 -11.52 7.43 -4.79
C CYS A 270 -11.10 8.29 -5.99
N GLU A 271 -10.18 9.23 -5.81
CA GLU A 271 -9.69 10.07 -6.90
C GLU A 271 -8.51 9.45 -7.66
N GLY A 272 -7.80 8.51 -7.05
CA GLY A 272 -6.60 7.88 -7.59
C GLY A 272 -5.58 8.95 -8.04
N ARG A 273 -5.25 8.95 -9.34
CA ARG A 273 -4.30 9.92 -9.93
C ARG A 273 -4.81 11.37 -9.94
N LYS A 274 -6.10 11.60 -9.70
CA LYS A 274 -6.71 12.94 -9.59
C LYS A 274 -6.70 13.49 -8.16
N GLY A 275 -6.28 12.70 -7.18
CA GLY A 275 -6.05 13.13 -5.80
C GLY A 275 -4.73 13.87 -5.69
N THR A 276 -4.66 15.06 -6.29
CA THR A 276 -3.40 15.78 -6.47
C THR A 276 -3.09 16.75 -5.32
N LEU A 277 -1.81 17.11 -5.20
CA LEU A 277 -1.31 18.04 -4.20
C LEU A 277 -1.99 19.42 -4.33
N GLN A 278 -2.20 19.90 -5.56
CA GLN A 278 -2.89 21.15 -5.81
C GLN A 278 -4.27 21.18 -5.14
N ARG A 279 -5.05 20.10 -5.28
CA ARG A 279 -6.41 20.06 -4.71
C ARG A 279 -6.42 20.11 -3.19
N LEU A 280 -5.47 19.44 -2.56
CA LEU A 280 -5.33 19.49 -1.11
C LEU A 280 -4.88 20.88 -0.65
N VAL A 281 -3.91 21.48 -1.35
CA VAL A 281 -3.41 22.84 -1.07
C VAL A 281 -4.53 23.87 -1.23
N ASP A 282 -5.30 23.82 -2.32
CA ASP A 282 -6.45 24.70 -2.54
C ASP A 282 -7.50 24.57 -1.44
N ALA A 283 -7.78 23.33 -1.01
CA ALA A 283 -8.70 23.08 0.08
C ALA A 283 -8.17 23.61 1.42
N LEU A 284 -6.87 23.50 1.70
CA LEU A 284 -6.24 24.05 2.91
C LEU A 284 -6.28 25.58 2.92
N ILE A 285 -5.96 26.24 1.80
CA ILE A 285 -6.00 27.70 1.66
C ILE A 285 -7.42 28.22 1.89
N LYS A 286 -8.42 27.60 1.25
CA LYS A 286 -9.85 27.95 1.43
C LYS A 286 -10.31 27.82 2.88
N ASN A 287 -9.65 26.99 3.69
CA ASN A 287 -9.93 26.81 5.11
C ASN A 287 -9.01 27.61 6.04
N GLY A 288 -8.16 28.50 5.51
CA GLY A 288 -7.24 29.33 6.30
C GLY A 288 -6.06 28.55 6.91
N LEU A 289 -5.74 27.37 6.38
CA LEU A 289 -4.67 26.48 6.85
C LEU A 289 -3.41 26.63 6.00
N THR A 290 -3.05 27.86 5.64
CA THR A 290 -1.92 28.17 4.75
C THR A 290 -0.59 27.62 5.28
N GLY A 291 -0.35 27.67 6.59
CA GLY A 291 0.87 27.12 7.19
C GLY A 291 0.98 25.59 7.12
N ILE A 292 -0.13 24.87 6.90
CA ILE A 292 -0.08 23.42 6.60
C ILE A 292 0.20 23.21 5.12
N ALA A 293 -0.39 24.03 4.24
CA ALA A 293 -0.11 23.98 2.80
C ALA A 293 1.39 24.23 2.51
N GLU A 294 2.00 25.21 3.17
CA GLU A 294 3.45 25.47 3.08
C GLU A 294 4.27 24.24 3.49
N LYS A 295 3.95 23.62 4.63
CA LYS A 295 4.64 22.39 5.10
C LYS A 295 4.52 21.24 4.11
N LEU A 296 3.37 21.11 3.44
CA LEU A 296 3.18 20.08 2.42
C LEU A 296 4.02 20.37 1.17
N LEU A 297 4.18 21.64 0.80
CA LEU A 297 4.97 22.05 -0.36
C LEU A 297 6.48 21.98 -0.09
N LEU A 298 6.94 22.19 1.14
CA LEU A 298 8.37 22.05 1.51
C LEU A 298 8.90 20.61 1.36
N VAL A 299 8.02 19.61 1.46
CA VAL A 299 8.36 18.21 1.17
C VAL A 299 8.74 18.02 -0.30
N GLN A 300 8.17 18.82 -1.19
CA GLN A 300 8.47 18.78 -2.61
C GLN A 300 9.88 19.29 -2.93
N GLU A 301 10.37 20.29 -2.18
CA GLU A 301 11.72 20.84 -2.38
C GLU A 301 12.82 19.93 -1.82
N ASN A 302 12.55 19.22 -0.72
CA ASN A 302 13.54 18.34 -0.09
C ASN A 302 13.82 17.02 -0.85
N GLY A 303 13.06 16.72 -1.92
CA GLY A 303 13.28 15.58 -2.81
C GLY A 303 14.11 15.89 -4.05
N LEU A 304 14.75 17.06 -4.12
CA LEU A 304 15.52 17.56 -5.28
C LEU A 304 17.04 17.72 -5.03
N ASN A 305 17.59 17.12 -3.96
CA ASN A 305 19.05 17.01 -3.75
C ASN A 305 19.53 15.57 -3.82
#